data_AF-A0A316FIE7-F1
#
_entry.id   AF-A0A316FIE7-F1
#
_cell.length_a   1.000
_cell.length_b   1.000
_cell.length_c   1.000
_cell.angle_alpha   90.00
_cell.angle_beta   90.00
_cell.angle_gamma   90.00
#
_symmetry.space_group_name_H-M   'P 1'
#
loop_
_entity.id
_entity.type
_entity.pdbx_description
1 polymer ?
#
loop_
_entity_poly.entity_id
_entity_poly.type
_entity_poly.pdbx_seq_one_letter_code
_entity_poly.pdbx_strand_id
1 'polypeptide(L)'
;MKDDEGMSNFPAGYEVPEVWSWETENGGQFANINRPTAGAQAETVLPVGKHPLQLYSQGTPNGQKITILLEELLEQGHKDAEYDAWLINIFKGDQFGSGFVDINPNSKIPALVDRSTPTPTRVFESGSILVYLARKFDAFLPREHQAQTEALNWLFWQVGAAPYLGGGFGHFYAYAPMRIQYAIDRFAMEVKRQLDVLDKHLANHRFLAGEEYSIADIAVWPWYGALAANEIYADGGRFLSVGDYRHVQRWKDEIAARPAVKRGRIVNRTSGAPSEQLRERHDASDFAMLGQATPEGGGKTNAKAKAKAKATP
;
A
#
# COMPACT_ATOMS: atom_id res chain seq x y z
N MET A 1 10.59 -22.06 -32.44
CA MET A 1 11.25 -22.17 -31.12
C MET A 1 11.90 -23.54 -31.10
N LYS A 2 13.18 -23.62 -30.74
CA LYS A 2 13.91 -24.90 -30.73
C LYS A 2 13.40 -25.74 -29.56
N ASP A 3 13.05 -26.97 -29.89
CA ASP A 3 12.90 -28.17 -29.05
C ASP A 3 12.96 -27.95 -27.52
N ASP A 4 11.79 -27.97 -26.89
CA ASP A 4 11.53 -27.89 -25.44
C ASP A 4 11.93 -29.18 -24.68
N GLU A 5 12.73 -30.07 -25.28
CA GLU A 5 13.20 -31.29 -24.64
C GLU A 5 14.12 -30.96 -23.45
N GLY A 6 13.54 -30.93 -22.25
CA GLY A 6 14.26 -30.73 -20.99
C GLY A 6 13.84 -29.51 -20.17
N MET A 7 12.90 -28.68 -20.63
CA MET A 7 12.37 -27.57 -19.83
C MET A 7 11.47 -28.13 -18.71
N SER A 8 11.85 -27.91 -17.45
CA SER A 8 10.99 -28.18 -16.30
C SER A 8 9.92 -27.10 -16.16
N ASN A 9 8.91 -27.10 -17.03
CA ASN A 9 7.78 -26.20 -16.93
C ASN A 9 6.97 -26.51 -15.67
N PHE A 10 6.46 -25.48 -15.00
CA PHE A 10 5.58 -25.65 -13.84
C PHE A 10 4.23 -24.97 -14.13
N PRO A 11 3.11 -25.72 -14.11
CA PRO A 11 3.00 -27.16 -13.81
C PRO A 11 3.68 -28.03 -14.89
N ALA A 12 4.09 -29.25 -14.51
CA ALA A 12 4.76 -30.18 -15.41
C ALA A 12 3.90 -30.47 -16.66
N GLY A 13 4.50 -30.41 -17.84
CA GLY A 13 3.80 -30.57 -19.11
C GLY A 13 3.00 -29.35 -19.56
N TYR A 14 3.14 -28.20 -18.89
CA TYR A 14 2.55 -26.95 -19.37
C TYR A 14 3.19 -26.52 -20.69
N GLU A 15 2.35 -26.29 -21.69
CA GLU A 15 2.70 -25.68 -22.98
C GLU A 15 1.99 -24.33 -23.08
N VAL A 16 2.72 -23.30 -23.49
CA VAL A 16 2.14 -21.96 -23.66
C VAL A 16 1.21 -22.01 -24.88
N PRO A 17 -0.09 -21.68 -24.74
CA PRO A 17 -1.01 -21.69 -25.88
C PRO A 17 -0.67 -20.58 -26.87
N GLU A 18 -1.08 -20.75 -28.13
CA GLU A 18 -0.91 -19.72 -29.18
C GLU A 18 -1.59 -18.40 -28.77
N VAL A 19 -2.76 -18.49 -28.15
CA VAL A 19 -3.53 -17.36 -27.62
C VAL A 19 -3.91 -17.65 -26.18
N TRP A 20 -3.62 -16.71 -25.29
CA TRP A 20 -3.99 -16.83 -23.88
C TRP A 20 -5.50 -16.72 -23.67
N SER A 21 -6.06 -17.61 -22.86
CA SER A 21 -7.46 -17.67 -22.42
C SER A 21 -7.53 -17.60 -20.88
N TRP A 22 -8.60 -16.98 -20.35
CA TRP A 22 -8.84 -16.97 -18.91
C TRP A 22 -9.64 -18.22 -18.50
N GLU A 23 -8.93 -19.30 -18.19
CA GLU A 23 -9.55 -20.62 -17.96
C GLU A 23 -9.85 -20.90 -16.48
N THR A 24 -9.02 -20.39 -15.57
CA THR A 24 -9.14 -20.60 -14.13
C THR A 24 -8.80 -19.32 -13.37
N GLU A 25 -9.38 -19.17 -12.17
CA GLU A 25 -9.04 -18.04 -11.31
C GLU A 25 -7.54 -18.07 -10.92
N ASN A 26 -6.88 -16.92 -10.97
CA ASN A 26 -5.44 -16.81 -10.72
C ASN A 26 -5.16 -15.64 -9.75
N GLY A 27 -4.30 -15.87 -8.76
CA GLY A 27 -3.93 -14.84 -7.78
C GLY A 27 -3.94 -15.29 -6.32
N GLY A 28 -4.26 -16.56 -6.02
CA GLY A 28 -4.32 -17.06 -4.65
C GLY A 28 -5.37 -16.29 -3.83
N GLN A 29 -4.94 -15.60 -2.78
CA GLN A 29 -5.80 -14.74 -1.97
C GLN A 29 -6.55 -13.64 -2.77
N PHE A 30 -6.07 -13.30 -3.97
CA PHE A 30 -6.68 -12.27 -4.85
C PHE A 30 -7.48 -12.86 -6.04
N ALA A 31 -7.70 -14.18 -6.06
CA ALA A 31 -8.37 -14.87 -7.17
C ALA A 31 -9.77 -14.32 -7.49
N ASN A 32 -10.53 -13.91 -6.47
CA ASN A 32 -11.88 -13.36 -6.59
C ASN A 32 -11.94 -11.95 -7.20
N ILE A 33 -10.81 -11.24 -7.27
CA ILE A 33 -10.75 -9.85 -7.75
C ILE A 33 -9.90 -9.66 -9.01
N ASN A 34 -8.93 -10.53 -9.27
CA ASN A 34 -8.07 -10.43 -10.45
C ASN A 34 -8.85 -10.81 -11.71
N ARG A 35 -8.81 -9.96 -12.74
CA ARG A 35 -9.51 -10.17 -14.01
C ARG A 35 -8.68 -9.67 -15.19
N PRO A 36 -8.90 -10.22 -16.40
CA PRO A 36 -8.28 -9.72 -17.62
C PRO A 36 -8.93 -8.43 -18.17
N THR A 37 -10.04 -7.97 -17.56
CA THR A 37 -10.78 -6.79 -17.99
C THR A 37 -10.86 -5.74 -16.87
N ALA A 38 -10.83 -4.47 -17.26
CA ALA A 38 -11.01 -3.33 -16.38
C ALA A 38 -12.48 -2.85 -16.37
N GLY A 39 -12.76 -1.84 -15.54
CA GLY A 39 -14.06 -1.16 -15.50
C GLY A 39 -14.89 -1.47 -14.27
N ALA A 40 -16.00 -0.74 -14.15
CA ALA A 40 -16.91 -0.84 -13.01
C ALA A 40 -17.69 -2.16 -13.02
N GLN A 41 -17.94 -2.71 -11.83
CA GLN A 41 -18.69 -3.95 -11.62
C GLN A 41 -20.00 -3.73 -10.85
N ALA A 42 -20.15 -2.57 -10.22
CA ALA A 42 -21.36 -2.16 -9.55
C ALA A 42 -21.49 -0.64 -9.58
N GLU A 43 -22.72 -0.14 -9.59
CA GLU A 43 -22.99 1.27 -9.34
C GLU A 43 -22.78 1.58 -7.85
N THR A 44 -21.83 2.45 -7.55
CA THR A 44 -21.49 2.80 -6.16
C THR A 44 -20.98 4.24 -6.11
N VAL A 45 -21.64 5.06 -5.31
CA VAL A 45 -21.25 6.45 -5.08
C VAL A 45 -20.22 6.50 -3.95
N LEU A 46 -19.12 7.22 -4.19
CA LEU A 46 -18.11 7.44 -3.16
C LEU A 46 -18.60 8.44 -2.09
N PRO A 47 -18.38 8.17 -0.80
CA PRO A 47 -18.68 9.13 0.26
C PRO A 47 -17.80 10.38 0.15
N VAL A 48 -18.32 11.52 0.60
CA VAL A 48 -17.61 12.81 0.58
C VAL A 48 -17.77 13.46 1.95
N GLY A 49 -16.64 13.74 2.61
CA GLY A 49 -16.62 14.38 3.91
C GLY A 49 -16.43 15.89 3.84
N LYS A 50 -16.07 16.48 4.99
CA LYS A 50 -16.01 17.94 5.18
C LYS A 50 -14.69 18.56 4.70
N HIS A 51 -13.65 17.75 4.54
CA HIS A 51 -12.29 18.23 4.31
C HIS A 51 -11.97 18.46 2.82
N PRO A 52 -10.99 19.33 2.49
CA PRO A 52 -10.64 19.64 1.10
C PRO A 52 -10.11 18.43 0.34
N LEU A 53 -9.38 17.53 1.00
CA LEU A 53 -8.77 16.36 0.36
C LEU A 53 -9.57 15.09 0.70
N GLN A 54 -10.11 14.44 -0.32
CA GLN A 54 -10.84 13.18 -0.17
C GLN A 54 -9.96 12.03 -0.65
N LEU A 55 -9.45 11.22 0.27
CA LEU A 55 -8.61 10.05 0.00
C LEU A 55 -9.46 8.79 0.07
N TYR A 56 -9.36 7.94 -0.95
CA TYR A 56 -9.99 6.62 -1.02
C TYR A 56 -8.88 5.58 -1.08
N SER A 57 -8.69 4.85 0.02
CA SER A 57 -7.44 4.11 0.21
C SER A 57 -7.61 2.89 1.14
N GLN A 58 -6.51 2.15 1.28
CA GLN A 58 -6.33 1.12 2.28
C GLN A 58 -4.89 1.19 2.80
N GLY A 59 -4.69 0.90 4.09
CA GLY A 59 -3.41 1.00 4.83
C GLY A 59 -2.32 0.00 4.43
N THR A 60 -2.26 -0.33 3.13
CA THR A 60 -1.14 -1.01 2.46
C THR A 60 0.06 -0.05 2.34
N PRO A 61 1.27 -0.53 1.99
CA PRO A 61 2.41 0.35 1.71
C PRO A 61 2.09 1.51 0.76
N ASN A 62 1.28 1.29 -0.29
CA ASN A 62 0.94 2.37 -1.23
C ASN A 62 -0.02 3.42 -0.62
N GLY A 63 -0.98 3.01 0.20
CA GLY A 63 -1.88 3.93 0.88
C GLY A 63 -1.15 4.74 1.98
N GLN A 64 -0.27 4.06 2.73
CA GLN A 64 0.53 4.68 3.78
C GLN A 64 1.39 5.84 3.27
N LYS A 65 1.92 5.78 2.05
CA LYS A 65 2.67 6.92 1.45
C LYS A 65 1.89 8.22 1.55
N ILE A 66 0.59 8.16 1.24
CA ILE A 66 -0.25 9.35 1.12
C ILE A 66 -0.67 9.84 2.50
N THR A 67 -1.11 8.93 3.37
CA THR A 67 -1.50 9.30 4.74
C THR A 67 -0.30 9.79 5.54
N ILE A 68 0.90 9.25 5.33
CA ILE A 68 2.14 9.79 5.91
C ILE A 68 2.38 11.22 5.39
N LEU A 69 2.37 11.47 4.08
CA LEU A 69 2.60 12.83 3.57
C LEU A 69 1.55 13.82 4.09
N LEU A 70 0.27 13.45 4.15
CA LEU A 70 -0.78 14.31 4.68
C LEU A 70 -0.54 14.64 6.16
N GLU A 71 -0.18 13.64 6.98
CA GLU A 71 0.17 13.87 8.38
C GLU A 71 1.44 14.69 8.57
N GLU A 72 2.42 14.58 7.66
CA GLU A 72 3.65 15.39 7.65
C GLU A 72 3.34 16.85 7.32
N LEU A 73 2.45 17.10 6.35
CA LEU A 73 1.98 18.44 6.00
C LEU A 73 1.19 19.08 7.15
N LEU A 74 0.33 18.31 7.82
CA LEU A 74 -0.39 18.77 9.01
C LEU A 74 0.56 19.09 10.17
N GLU A 75 1.61 18.29 10.37
CA GLU A 75 2.66 18.56 11.36
C GLU A 75 3.42 19.86 11.06
N GLN A 76 3.62 20.20 9.78
CA GLN A 76 4.18 21.48 9.34
C GLN A 76 3.18 22.66 9.42
N GLY A 77 1.94 22.42 9.83
CA GLY A 77 0.92 23.45 10.02
C GLY A 77 0.11 23.79 8.77
N HIS A 78 0.22 23.01 7.68
CA HIS A 78 -0.61 23.18 6.49
C HIS A 78 -2.06 22.71 6.75
N LYS A 79 -2.89 23.59 7.33
CA LYS A 79 -4.30 23.28 7.65
C LYS A 79 -5.13 22.86 6.43
N ASP A 80 -4.77 23.34 5.25
CA ASP A 80 -5.46 22.98 4.00
C ASP A 80 -5.11 21.56 3.51
N ALA A 81 -4.20 20.85 4.21
CA ALA A 81 -3.92 19.42 4.01
C ALA A 81 -4.85 18.49 4.81
N GLU A 82 -5.82 19.05 5.54
CA GLU A 82 -6.88 18.28 6.19
C GLU A 82 -7.61 17.37 5.18
N TYR A 83 -7.91 16.14 5.61
CA TYR A 83 -8.37 15.10 4.70
C TYR A 83 -9.39 14.14 5.32
N ASP A 84 -10.29 13.64 4.49
CA ASP A 84 -11.10 12.45 4.81
C ASP A 84 -10.47 11.24 4.13
N ALA A 85 -10.08 10.23 4.89
CA ALA A 85 -9.54 8.97 4.37
C ALA A 85 -10.55 7.83 4.50
N TRP A 86 -11.27 7.57 3.42
CA TRP A 86 -12.28 6.53 3.28
C TRP A 86 -11.65 5.17 2.99
N LEU A 87 -12.12 4.13 3.68
CA LEU A 87 -11.63 2.78 3.50
C LEU A 87 -12.20 2.15 2.22
N ILE A 88 -11.31 1.74 1.31
CA ILE A 88 -11.63 0.91 0.16
C ILE A 88 -11.08 -0.49 0.43
N ASN A 89 -11.95 -1.46 0.70
CA ASN A 89 -11.51 -2.82 1.00
C ASN A 89 -11.22 -3.59 -0.29
N ILE A 90 -9.94 -3.66 -0.66
CA ILE A 90 -9.52 -4.26 -1.93
C ILE A 90 -9.87 -5.75 -2.05
N PHE A 91 -10.00 -6.45 -0.93
CA PHE A 91 -10.36 -7.87 -0.89
C PHE A 91 -11.86 -8.12 -1.14
N LYS A 92 -12.68 -7.08 -0.99
CA LYS A 92 -14.13 -7.12 -1.30
C LYS A 92 -14.46 -6.59 -2.69
N GLY A 93 -13.48 -6.01 -3.40
CA GLY A 93 -13.69 -5.46 -4.73
C GLY A 93 -14.24 -4.03 -4.74
N ASP A 94 -14.19 -3.30 -3.62
CA ASP A 94 -14.68 -1.91 -3.52
C ASP A 94 -14.06 -0.98 -4.58
N GLN A 95 -12.83 -1.27 -5.03
CA GLN A 95 -12.11 -0.56 -6.09
C GLN A 95 -12.74 -0.70 -7.49
N PHE A 96 -13.74 -1.56 -7.65
CA PHE A 96 -14.49 -1.73 -8.90
C PHE A 96 -15.87 -1.07 -8.86
N GLY A 97 -16.23 -0.32 -7.81
CA GLY A 97 -17.43 0.51 -7.82
C GLY A 97 -17.30 1.67 -8.82
N SER A 98 -18.39 2.07 -9.47
CA SER A 98 -18.39 3.11 -10.51
C SER A 98 -17.72 4.41 -10.04
N GLY A 99 -18.04 4.90 -8.84
CA GLY A 99 -17.40 6.10 -8.29
C GLY A 99 -15.89 5.96 -8.06
N PHE A 100 -15.38 4.77 -7.72
CA PHE A 100 -13.93 4.55 -7.60
C PHE A 100 -13.26 4.51 -8.97
N VAL A 101 -13.87 3.84 -9.95
CA VAL A 101 -13.38 3.78 -11.33
C VAL A 101 -13.34 5.18 -11.97
N ASP A 102 -14.32 6.03 -11.65
CA ASP A 102 -14.36 7.43 -12.10
C ASP A 102 -13.18 8.26 -11.61
N ILE A 103 -12.61 7.96 -10.44
CA ILE A 103 -11.44 8.68 -9.91
C ILE A 103 -10.12 7.97 -10.24
N ASN A 104 -10.16 6.65 -10.44
CA ASN A 104 -9.02 5.86 -10.91
C ASN A 104 -9.49 4.73 -11.84
N PRO A 105 -9.33 4.87 -13.17
CA PRO A 105 -9.72 3.82 -14.12
C PRO A 105 -8.88 2.54 -14.02
N ASN A 106 -7.74 2.57 -13.31
CA ASN A 106 -6.89 1.41 -13.01
C ASN A 106 -7.42 0.56 -11.84
N SER A 107 -8.46 1.02 -11.12
CA SER A 107 -9.04 0.32 -9.96
C SER A 107 -7.98 -0.09 -8.92
N LYS A 108 -7.06 0.83 -8.57
CA LYS A 108 -6.09 0.63 -7.48
C LYS A 108 -6.11 1.78 -6.49
N ILE A 109 -5.99 1.45 -5.22
CA ILE A 109 -5.68 2.43 -4.18
C ILE A 109 -4.19 2.81 -4.22
N PRO A 110 -3.81 3.98 -3.70
CA PRO A 110 -4.66 5.11 -3.30
C PRO A 110 -5.19 5.90 -4.50
N ALA A 111 -6.35 6.55 -4.33
CA ALA A 111 -6.88 7.57 -5.23
C ALA A 111 -7.38 8.77 -4.41
N LEU A 112 -7.14 9.99 -4.87
CA LEU A 112 -7.46 11.22 -4.17
C LEU A 112 -8.29 12.15 -5.05
N VAL A 113 -9.22 12.89 -4.45
CA VAL A 113 -9.93 14.01 -5.07
C VAL A 113 -9.66 15.26 -4.25
N ASP A 114 -8.98 16.24 -4.85
CA ASP A 114 -8.83 17.58 -4.28
C ASP A 114 -10.09 18.40 -4.60
N ARG A 115 -10.84 18.76 -3.57
CA ARG A 115 -12.07 19.57 -3.65
C ARG A 115 -11.85 21.04 -3.30
N SER A 116 -10.62 21.46 -3.02
CA SER A 116 -10.27 22.87 -2.82
C SER A 116 -10.09 23.64 -4.12
N THR A 117 -10.00 22.95 -5.27
CA THR A 117 -9.92 23.56 -6.59
C THR A 117 -11.32 23.91 -7.14
N PRO A 118 -11.46 24.92 -8.04
CA PRO A 118 -12.76 25.32 -8.60
C PRO A 118 -13.54 24.18 -9.23
N THR A 119 -12.82 23.26 -9.88
CA THR A 119 -13.33 21.96 -10.32
C THR A 119 -12.58 20.88 -9.56
N PRO A 120 -13.25 19.91 -8.92
CA PRO A 120 -12.57 18.85 -8.19
C PRO A 120 -11.53 18.12 -9.04
N THR A 121 -10.30 18.00 -8.53
CA THR A 121 -9.18 17.40 -9.26
C THR A 121 -8.96 15.96 -8.78
N ARG A 122 -9.21 14.97 -9.64
CA ARG A 122 -8.83 13.58 -9.36
C ARG A 122 -7.32 13.37 -9.56
N VAL A 123 -6.69 12.65 -8.65
CA VAL A 123 -5.27 12.28 -8.69
C VAL A 123 -5.14 10.81 -8.26
N PHE A 124 -4.63 9.97 -9.13
CA PHE A 124 -4.39 8.55 -8.87
C PHE A 124 -2.93 8.18 -9.18
N GLU A 125 -2.50 7.00 -8.73
CA GLU A 125 -1.11 6.57 -8.56
C GLU A 125 -0.41 7.27 -7.38
N SER A 126 0.12 6.47 -6.45
CA SER A 126 0.72 6.99 -5.22
C SER A 126 1.87 7.98 -5.48
N GLY A 127 2.73 7.73 -6.48
CA GLY A 127 3.80 8.68 -6.84
C GLY A 127 3.28 10.01 -7.39
N SER A 128 2.19 9.97 -8.18
CA SER A 128 1.53 11.17 -8.69
C SER A 128 0.90 12.00 -7.57
N ILE A 129 0.21 11.35 -6.63
CA ILE A 129 -0.38 12.01 -5.47
C ILE A 129 0.70 12.66 -4.59
N LEU A 130 1.84 11.99 -4.36
CA LEU A 130 2.97 12.57 -3.62
C LEU A 130 3.49 13.85 -4.29
N VAL A 131 3.73 13.82 -5.61
CA VAL A 131 4.19 15.00 -6.37
C VAL A 131 3.14 16.12 -6.35
N TYR A 132 1.87 15.77 -6.51
CA TYR A 132 0.76 16.72 -6.48
C TYR A 132 0.70 17.48 -5.15
N LEU A 133 0.68 16.75 -4.03
CA LEU A 133 0.62 17.34 -2.69
C LEU A 133 1.89 18.13 -2.37
N ALA A 134 3.07 17.59 -2.68
CA ALA A 134 4.34 18.28 -2.45
C ALA A 134 4.41 19.62 -3.19
N ARG A 135 3.90 19.70 -4.44
CA ARG A 135 3.82 20.94 -5.21
C ARG A 135 2.73 21.89 -4.69
N LYS A 136 1.55 21.35 -4.32
CA LYS A 136 0.42 22.15 -3.81
C LYS A 136 0.80 22.91 -2.54
N PHE A 137 1.55 22.25 -1.64
CA PHE A 137 1.94 22.79 -0.35
C PHE A 137 3.38 23.31 -0.30
N ASP A 138 4.14 23.16 -1.38
CA ASP A 138 5.54 23.57 -1.47
C ASP A 138 6.43 22.94 -0.37
N ALA A 139 6.23 21.63 -0.14
CA ALA A 139 6.85 20.90 0.95
C ALA A 139 7.30 19.50 0.52
N PHE A 140 8.37 18.98 1.12
CA PHE A 140 8.93 17.63 0.89
C PHE A 140 9.42 17.33 -0.54
N LEU A 141 9.53 18.35 -1.39
CA LEU A 141 10.19 18.26 -2.69
C LEU A 141 11.11 19.48 -2.84
N PRO A 142 12.45 19.30 -2.95
CA PRO A 142 13.36 20.41 -3.09
C PRO A 142 13.01 21.34 -4.27
N ARG A 143 13.32 22.63 -4.11
CA ARG A 143 13.14 23.65 -5.17
C ARG A 143 14.34 23.77 -6.10
N GLU A 144 15.53 23.56 -5.56
CA GLU A 144 16.77 23.57 -6.34
C GLU A 144 16.72 22.42 -7.36
N HIS A 145 17.10 22.71 -8.61
CA HIS A 145 16.86 21.84 -9.75
C HIS A 145 17.54 20.47 -9.63
N GLN A 146 18.79 20.44 -9.16
CA GLN A 146 19.53 19.18 -9.02
C GLN A 146 18.97 18.32 -7.89
N ALA A 147 18.72 18.89 -6.71
CA ALA A 147 18.12 18.20 -5.58
C ALA A 147 16.69 17.71 -5.89
N GLN A 148 15.91 18.53 -6.62
CA GLN A 148 14.58 18.13 -7.09
C GLN A 148 14.66 16.95 -8.05
N THR A 149 15.61 17.00 -8.99
CA THR A 149 15.83 15.92 -9.96
C THR A 149 16.21 14.63 -9.23
N GLU A 150 17.08 14.70 -8.23
CA GLU A 150 17.48 13.53 -7.45
C GLU A 150 16.31 12.94 -6.65
N ALA A 151 15.49 13.77 -6.00
CA ALA A 151 14.27 13.30 -5.33
C ALA A 151 13.33 12.59 -6.31
N LEU A 152 13.16 13.12 -7.52
CA LEU A 152 12.32 12.50 -8.55
C LEU A 152 12.93 11.21 -9.09
N ASN A 153 14.25 11.12 -9.27
CA ASN A 153 14.93 9.87 -9.67
C ASN A 153 14.57 8.72 -8.72
N TRP A 154 14.68 8.95 -7.41
CA TRP A 154 14.34 7.96 -6.39
C TRP A 154 12.85 7.67 -6.29
N LEU A 155 12.00 8.68 -6.46
CA LEU A 155 10.56 8.48 -6.53
C LEU A 155 10.16 7.57 -7.69
N PHE A 156 10.66 7.84 -8.90
CA PHE A 156 10.37 7.01 -10.08
C PHE A 156 11.02 5.62 -9.99
N TRP A 157 12.22 5.53 -9.42
CA TRP A 157 12.83 4.24 -9.06
C TRP A 157 11.88 3.44 -8.15
N GLN A 158 11.32 4.06 -7.11
CA GLN A 158 10.40 3.39 -6.19
C GLN A 158 9.15 2.88 -6.90
N VAL A 159 8.56 3.70 -7.77
CA VAL A 159 7.37 3.33 -8.57
C VAL A 159 7.67 2.14 -9.48
N GLY A 160 8.85 2.10 -10.10
CA GLY A 160 9.28 0.98 -10.95
C GLY A 160 9.76 -0.27 -10.19
N ALA A 161 10.28 -0.11 -8.97
CA ALA A 161 10.86 -1.19 -8.18
C ALA A 161 9.83 -1.97 -7.36
N ALA A 162 8.86 -1.27 -6.75
CA ALA A 162 7.85 -1.89 -5.87
C ALA A 162 7.02 -3.02 -6.52
N PRO A 163 6.69 -3.01 -7.83
CA PRO A 163 6.07 -4.15 -8.49
C PRO A 163 6.85 -5.46 -8.35
N TYR A 164 8.19 -5.42 -8.36
CA TYR A 164 9.01 -6.63 -8.15
C TYR A 164 8.98 -7.10 -6.70
N LEU A 165 8.95 -6.17 -5.73
CA LEU A 165 8.83 -6.50 -4.31
C LEU A 165 7.44 -7.05 -3.96
N GLY A 166 6.37 -6.39 -4.40
CA GLY A 166 5.00 -6.80 -4.06
C GLY A 166 4.40 -7.83 -5.00
N GLY A 167 4.33 -7.51 -6.28
CA GLY A 167 3.72 -8.37 -7.31
C GLY A 167 4.60 -9.55 -7.72
N GLY A 168 5.91 -9.44 -7.50
CA GLY A 168 6.87 -10.54 -7.63
C GLY A 168 7.04 -11.28 -6.30
N PHE A 169 8.03 -10.84 -5.50
CA PHE A 169 8.45 -11.53 -4.29
C PHE A 169 7.28 -11.77 -3.33
N GLY A 170 6.55 -10.72 -2.95
CA GLY A 170 5.42 -10.82 -2.03
C GLY A 170 4.34 -11.79 -2.52
N HIS A 171 4.02 -11.80 -3.81
CA HIS A 171 3.07 -12.75 -4.39
C HIS A 171 3.57 -14.19 -4.26
N PHE A 172 4.71 -14.52 -4.85
CA PHE A 172 5.22 -15.90 -4.90
C PHE A 172 5.68 -16.42 -3.52
N TYR A 173 6.11 -15.54 -2.61
CA TYR A 173 6.57 -15.88 -1.27
C TYR A 173 5.46 -15.91 -0.21
N ALA A 174 4.41 -15.09 -0.31
CA ALA A 174 3.38 -15.03 0.74
C ALA A 174 1.97 -15.47 0.30
N TYR A 175 1.58 -15.26 -0.95
CA TYR A 175 0.17 -15.37 -1.35
C TYR A 175 -0.14 -16.47 -2.37
N ALA A 176 0.83 -16.86 -3.20
CA ALA A 176 0.64 -17.91 -4.18
C ALA A 176 0.25 -19.23 -3.45
N PRO A 177 -0.76 -19.97 -3.97
CA PRO A 177 -1.23 -21.20 -3.34
C PRO A 177 -0.23 -22.37 -3.46
N MET A 178 0.87 -22.16 -4.20
CA MET A 178 1.93 -23.13 -4.41
C MET A 178 3.30 -22.43 -4.37
N ARG A 179 4.35 -23.21 -4.06
CA ARG A 179 5.73 -22.71 -4.03
C ARG A 179 6.42 -23.01 -5.35
N ILE A 180 6.74 -21.96 -6.10
CA ILE A 180 7.45 -22.05 -7.37
C ILE A 180 8.87 -21.53 -7.16
N GLN A 181 9.83 -22.45 -6.97
CA GLN A 181 11.21 -22.10 -6.61
C GLN A 181 11.81 -21.08 -7.58
N TYR A 182 11.69 -21.31 -8.89
CA TYR A 182 12.23 -20.39 -9.91
C TYR A 182 11.71 -18.95 -9.75
N ALA A 183 10.41 -18.79 -9.47
CA ALA A 183 9.81 -17.47 -9.28
C ALA A 183 10.25 -16.84 -7.96
N ILE A 184 10.26 -17.61 -6.87
CA ILE A 184 10.73 -17.13 -5.56
C ILE A 184 12.19 -16.68 -5.65
N ASP A 185 13.08 -17.50 -6.20
CA ASP A 185 14.50 -17.18 -6.34
C ASP A 185 14.72 -15.94 -7.23
N ARG A 186 14.02 -15.85 -8.36
CA ARG A 186 14.08 -14.68 -9.26
C ARG A 186 13.74 -13.39 -8.54
N PHE A 187 12.62 -13.35 -7.83
CA PHE A 187 12.16 -12.11 -7.21
C PHE A 187 12.85 -11.83 -5.88
N ALA A 188 13.26 -12.86 -5.12
CA ALA A 188 14.12 -12.68 -3.95
C ALA A 188 15.47 -12.05 -4.34
N MET A 189 16.08 -12.52 -5.42
CA MET A 189 17.33 -11.96 -5.96
C MET A 189 17.17 -10.47 -6.33
N GLU A 190 16.10 -10.12 -7.06
CA GLU A 190 15.84 -8.72 -7.43
C GLU A 190 15.56 -7.84 -6.20
N VAL A 191 14.77 -8.30 -5.23
CA VAL A 191 14.52 -7.51 -4.01
C VAL A 191 15.81 -7.32 -3.20
N LYS A 192 16.67 -8.34 -3.10
CA LYS A 192 17.98 -8.18 -2.46
C LYS A 192 18.87 -7.19 -3.18
N ARG A 193 18.81 -7.14 -4.52
CA ARG A 193 19.50 -6.12 -5.33
C ARG A 193 18.94 -4.72 -5.06
N GLN A 194 17.62 -4.56 -4.96
CA GLN A 194 16.99 -3.29 -4.61
C GLN A 194 17.39 -2.81 -3.21
N LEU A 195 17.44 -3.72 -2.23
CA LEU A 195 17.94 -3.44 -0.88
C LEU A 195 19.42 -3.04 -0.90
N ASP A 196 20.26 -3.71 -1.68
CA ASP A 196 21.68 -3.38 -1.84
C ASP A 196 21.90 -2.00 -2.50
N VAL A 197 21.07 -1.63 -3.48
CA VAL A 197 21.06 -0.28 -4.07
C VAL A 197 20.75 0.77 -3.02
N LEU A 198 19.69 0.55 -2.22
CA LEU A 198 19.32 1.47 -1.14
C LEU A 198 20.42 1.56 -0.09
N ASP A 199 20.97 0.43 0.36
CA ASP A 199 21.96 0.38 1.43
C ASP A 199 23.26 1.10 1.04
N LYS A 200 23.75 0.89 -0.19
CA LYS A 200 24.91 1.60 -0.72
C LYS A 200 24.69 3.10 -0.87
N HIS A 201 23.50 3.51 -1.28
CA HIS A 201 23.16 4.94 -1.37
C HIS A 201 23.10 5.59 0.01
N LEU A 202 22.38 4.95 0.94
CA LEU A 202 22.19 5.39 2.32
C LEU A 202 23.46 5.27 3.18
N ALA A 203 24.53 4.65 2.66
CA ALA A 203 25.85 4.68 3.30
C ALA A 203 26.46 6.09 3.26
N ASN A 204 26.18 6.86 2.21
CA ASN A 204 26.78 8.16 1.96
C ASN A 204 25.79 9.32 2.07
N HIS A 205 24.49 9.02 2.20
CA HIS A 205 23.43 10.02 2.31
C HIS A 205 22.56 9.74 3.53
N ARG A 206 22.03 10.79 4.13
CA ARG A 206 21.08 10.64 5.25
C ARG A 206 19.71 10.14 4.76
N PHE A 207 19.25 10.69 3.65
CA PHE A 207 17.99 10.39 2.98
C PHE A 207 18.23 10.17 1.48
N LEU A 208 17.18 9.76 0.75
CA LEU A 208 17.33 9.40 -0.66
C LEU A 208 17.66 10.61 -1.54
N ALA A 209 17.11 11.79 -1.25
CA ALA A 209 17.40 13.02 -1.98
C ALA A 209 18.63 13.79 -1.45
N GLY A 210 19.46 13.18 -0.60
CA GLY A 210 20.62 13.80 0.03
C GLY A 210 20.45 13.97 1.55
N GLU A 211 20.58 15.20 2.05
CA GLU A 211 20.50 15.48 3.50
C GLU A 211 19.08 15.75 4.02
N GLU A 212 18.14 16.04 3.11
CA GLU A 212 16.76 16.39 3.46
C GLU A 212 15.78 15.25 3.19
N TYR A 213 14.85 15.05 4.13
CA TYR A 213 13.75 14.10 4.00
C TYR A 213 12.75 14.58 2.94
N SER A 214 12.38 13.70 2.01
CA SER A 214 11.58 14.07 0.84
C SER A 214 10.47 13.06 0.52
N ILE A 215 9.65 13.37 -0.48
CA ILE A 215 8.68 12.43 -1.03
C ILE A 215 9.32 11.14 -1.58
N ALA A 216 10.62 11.13 -1.90
CA ALA A 216 11.32 9.92 -2.25
C ALA A 216 11.37 8.95 -1.07
N ASP A 217 11.73 9.44 0.12
CA ASP A 217 11.77 8.66 1.35
C ASP A 217 10.36 8.19 1.75
N ILE A 218 9.37 9.08 1.67
CA ILE A 218 7.96 8.77 1.95
C ILE A 218 7.45 7.68 1.00
N ALA A 219 7.89 7.65 -0.25
CA ALA A 219 7.52 6.62 -1.21
C ALA A 219 8.17 5.26 -0.90
N VAL A 220 9.45 5.25 -0.53
CA VAL A 220 10.24 4.02 -0.35
C VAL A 220 9.96 3.37 1.01
N TRP A 221 9.81 4.18 2.06
CA TRP A 221 9.78 3.69 3.45
C TRP A 221 8.64 2.72 3.76
N PRO A 222 7.39 2.94 3.33
CA PRO A 222 6.30 1.99 3.61
C PRO A 222 6.52 0.60 3.00
N TRP A 223 7.38 0.48 1.96
CA TRP A 223 7.73 -0.79 1.33
C TRP A 223 8.96 -1.42 1.98
N TYR A 224 10.10 -0.74 1.90
CA TYR A 224 11.38 -1.31 2.32
C TYR A 224 11.61 -1.19 3.82
N GLY A 225 11.08 -0.15 4.46
CA GLY A 225 11.08 -0.01 5.92
C GLY A 225 10.21 -1.08 6.59
N ALA A 226 9.00 -1.32 6.08
CA ALA A 226 8.13 -2.38 6.58
C ALA A 226 8.73 -3.78 6.35
N LEU A 227 9.40 -4.02 5.22
CA LEU A 227 10.14 -5.26 4.97
C LEU A 227 11.32 -5.41 5.94
N ALA A 228 12.08 -4.34 6.18
CA ALA A 228 13.21 -4.32 7.11
C ALA A 228 12.80 -4.49 8.58
N ALA A 229 11.58 -4.08 8.93
CA ALA A 229 10.95 -4.35 10.22
C ALA A 229 10.26 -5.73 10.30
N ASN A 230 10.28 -6.52 9.21
CA ASN A 230 9.62 -7.80 9.09
C ASN A 230 8.10 -7.73 9.38
N GLU A 231 7.45 -6.67 8.89
CA GLU A 231 6.01 -6.41 9.09
C GLU A 231 5.15 -6.81 7.87
N ILE A 232 5.77 -7.09 6.72
CA ILE A 232 5.08 -7.52 5.51
C ILE A 232 5.61 -8.86 5.00
N TYR A 233 4.75 -9.61 4.33
CA TYR A 233 5.05 -10.92 3.73
C TYR A 233 5.55 -11.97 4.73
N ALA A 234 4.87 -12.07 5.87
CA ALA A 234 5.19 -12.99 6.97
C ALA A 234 6.61 -12.79 7.50
N ASP A 235 7.52 -13.71 7.19
CA ASP A 235 8.93 -13.67 7.58
C ASP A 235 9.87 -13.29 6.41
N GLY A 236 9.33 -12.62 5.38
CA GLY A 236 10.08 -12.25 4.17
C GLY A 236 11.31 -11.38 4.45
N GLY A 237 11.25 -10.50 5.45
CA GLY A 237 12.41 -9.70 5.90
C GLY A 237 13.53 -10.59 6.46
N ARG A 238 13.17 -11.62 7.23
CA ARG A 238 14.12 -12.63 7.72
C ARG A 238 14.67 -13.48 6.56
N PHE A 239 13.80 -13.96 5.67
CA PHE A 239 14.21 -14.78 4.52
C PHE A 239 15.23 -14.07 3.62
N LEU A 240 15.03 -12.77 3.37
CA LEU A 240 15.96 -11.97 2.55
C LEU A 240 17.18 -11.45 3.33
N SER A 241 17.30 -11.78 4.62
CA SER A 241 18.36 -11.32 5.52
C SER A 241 18.43 -9.78 5.57
N VAL A 242 17.27 -9.11 5.70
CA VAL A 242 17.21 -7.65 5.63
C VAL A 242 17.92 -6.96 6.81
N GLY A 243 18.17 -7.70 7.90
CA GLY A 243 18.97 -7.23 9.04
C GLY A 243 20.42 -6.87 8.70
N ASP A 244 20.96 -7.39 7.60
CA ASP A 244 22.36 -7.18 7.21
C ASP A 244 22.59 -5.82 6.50
N TYR A 245 21.53 -5.19 5.97
CA TYR A 245 21.58 -3.88 5.30
C TYR A 245 21.56 -2.76 6.34
N ARG A 246 22.73 -2.48 6.93
CA ARG A 246 22.87 -1.59 8.10
C ARG A 246 22.37 -0.17 7.86
N HIS A 247 22.57 0.37 6.66
CA HIS A 247 22.17 1.74 6.33
C HIS A 247 20.67 1.83 6.06
N VAL A 248 20.08 0.80 5.46
CA VAL A 248 18.62 0.65 5.38
C VAL A 248 18.00 0.57 6.77
N GLN A 249 18.58 -0.22 7.69
CA GLN A 249 18.09 -0.32 9.07
C GLN A 249 18.13 1.04 9.79
N ARG A 250 19.24 1.78 9.69
CA ARG A 250 19.37 3.13 10.24
C ARG A 250 18.30 4.07 9.71
N TRP A 251 18.16 4.14 8.39
CA TRP A 251 17.19 5.01 7.72
C TRP A 251 15.74 4.65 8.07
N LYS A 252 15.44 3.35 8.16
CA LYS A 252 14.13 2.83 8.58
C LYS A 252 13.78 3.30 9.99
N ASP A 253 14.69 3.20 10.95
CA ASP A 253 14.44 3.62 12.34
C ASP A 253 14.28 5.14 12.47
N GLU A 254 15.11 5.90 11.75
CA GLU A 254 15.06 7.36 11.75
C GLU A 254 13.70 7.88 11.25
N ILE A 255 13.18 7.32 10.15
CA ILE A 255 11.86 7.70 9.62
C ILE A 255 10.73 7.17 10.51
N ALA A 256 10.85 5.95 11.06
CA ALA A 256 9.86 5.37 11.96
C ALA A 256 9.62 6.21 13.23
N ALA A 257 10.65 6.96 13.66
CA ALA A 257 10.57 7.81 14.84
C ALA A 257 9.67 9.04 14.65
N ARG A 258 9.43 9.48 13.41
CA ARG A 258 8.69 10.70 13.08
C ARG A 258 7.22 10.62 13.55
N PRO A 259 6.68 11.64 14.24
CA PRO A 259 5.29 11.64 14.71
C PRO A 259 4.27 11.43 13.59
N ALA A 260 4.44 12.12 12.47
CA ALA A 260 3.57 12.00 11.31
C ALA A 260 3.60 10.59 10.68
N VAL A 261 4.76 9.93 10.64
CA VAL A 261 4.88 8.54 10.17
C VAL A 261 4.11 7.59 11.08
N LYS A 262 4.21 7.76 12.40
CA LYS A 262 3.46 6.96 13.38
C LYS A 262 1.95 7.10 13.21
N ARG A 263 1.44 8.32 12.95
CA ARG A 263 0.02 8.58 12.67
C ARG A 263 -0.40 8.05 11.29
N GLY A 264 0.31 8.42 10.23
CA GLY A 264 -0.06 8.10 8.86
C GLY A 264 -0.07 6.60 8.57
N ARG A 265 0.86 5.82 9.15
CA ARG A 265 0.99 4.38 8.87
C ARG A 265 -0.17 3.51 9.39
N ILE A 266 -1.03 4.06 10.26
CA ILE A 266 -2.16 3.33 10.84
C ILE A 266 -3.52 3.71 10.21
N VAL A 267 -3.56 4.73 9.37
CA VAL A 267 -4.76 5.17 8.65
C VAL A 267 -5.16 4.14 7.57
N ASN A 268 -6.45 3.85 7.50
CA ASN A 268 -7.08 2.79 6.70
C ASN A 268 -6.50 1.39 6.92
N ARG A 269 -5.81 1.16 8.03
CA ARG A 269 -5.21 -0.15 8.34
C ARG A 269 -6.28 -1.09 8.89
N THR A 270 -6.33 -2.31 8.36
CA THR A 270 -7.35 -3.32 8.67
C THR A 270 -6.78 -4.59 9.31
N SER A 271 -5.50 -4.57 9.69
CA SER A 271 -4.77 -5.67 10.30
C SER A 271 -3.70 -5.16 11.27
N GLY A 272 -3.27 -6.01 12.21
CA GLY A 272 -2.36 -5.62 13.30
C GLY A 272 -3.09 -5.50 14.64
N ALA A 273 -2.46 -4.87 15.65
CA ALA A 273 -3.14 -4.63 16.92
C ALA A 273 -4.27 -3.59 16.75
N PRO A 274 -5.39 -3.67 17.50
CA PRO A 274 -6.47 -2.68 17.41
C PRO A 274 -6.01 -1.22 17.64
N SER A 275 -5.00 -1.02 18.49
CA SER A 275 -4.38 0.29 18.72
C SER A 275 -3.61 0.84 17.52
N GLU A 276 -3.36 0.03 16.51
CA GLU A 276 -2.65 0.38 15.27
C GLU A 276 -3.57 0.40 14.06
N GLN A 277 -4.89 0.40 14.27
CA GLN A 277 -5.89 0.36 13.20
C GLN A 277 -6.84 1.55 13.29
N LEU A 278 -6.54 2.63 12.56
CA LEU A 278 -7.51 3.68 12.30
C LEU A 278 -8.21 3.39 10.97
N ARG A 279 -9.43 2.85 11.01
CA ARG A 279 -10.10 2.37 9.79
C ARG A 279 -10.41 3.48 8.80
N GLU A 280 -10.81 4.65 9.30
CA GLU A 280 -11.02 5.87 8.53
C GLU A 280 -10.57 7.06 9.37
N ARG A 281 -10.16 8.14 8.71
CA ARG A 281 -9.74 9.40 9.35
C ARG A 281 -10.60 10.53 8.82
N HIS A 282 -11.30 11.21 9.71
CA HIS A 282 -12.18 12.35 9.44
C HIS A 282 -11.87 13.55 10.33
N ASP A 283 -11.06 13.37 11.36
CA ASP A 283 -10.55 14.45 12.20
C ASP A 283 -9.25 14.03 12.91
N ALA A 284 -8.45 15.00 13.35
CA ALA A 284 -7.24 14.73 14.13
C ALA A 284 -7.59 14.05 15.47
N SER A 285 -8.78 14.30 16.03
CA SER A 285 -9.24 13.64 17.26
C SER A 285 -9.41 12.13 17.14
N ASP A 286 -9.54 11.58 15.92
CA ASP A 286 -9.78 10.16 15.71
C ASP A 286 -8.64 9.28 16.24
N PHE A 287 -7.40 9.79 16.20
CA PHE A 287 -6.24 9.11 16.78
C PHE A 287 -6.34 8.93 18.30
N ALA A 288 -7.00 9.87 19.01
CA ALA A 288 -7.17 9.78 20.46
C ALA A 288 -8.25 8.75 20.87
N MET A 289 -9.11 8.36 19.94
CA MET A 289 -10.18 7.38 20.18
C MET A 289 -9.73 5.92 19.93
N LEU A 290 -8.50 5.71 19.45
CA LEU A 290 -7.96 4.37 19.18
C LEU A 290 -7.92 3.51 20.45
N GLY A 291 -8.45 2.28 20.33
CA GLY A 291 -8.49 1.32 21.44
C GLY A 291 -9.60 1.57 22.48
N GLN A 292 -10.39 2.64 22.34
CA GLN A 292 -11.62 2.79 23.10
C GLN A 292 -12.71 1.95 22.42
N ALA A 293 -13.35 1.05 23.17
CA ALA A 293 -14.43 0.23 22.64
C ALA A 293 -15.52 1.13 22.06
N THR A 294 -15.81 1.01 20.77
CA THR A 294 -17.01 1.64 20.19
C THR A 294 -18.23 1.08 20.90
N PRO A 295 -19.17 1.90 21.41
CA PRO A 295 -20.44 1.40 21.88
C PRO A 295 -21.16 0.78 20.67
N GLU A 296 -21.39 -0.53 20.70
CA GLU A 296 -22.08 -1.26 19.64
C GLU A 296 -23.44 -0.60 19.34
N GLY A 297 -23.65 -0.26 18.07
CA GLY A 297 -24.96 0.06 17.54
C GLY A 297 -25.92 -1.12 17.78
N GLY A 298 -27.09 -0.81 18.34
CA GLY A 298 -28.07 -1.78 18.83
C GLY A 298 -28.48 -2.84 17.82
N GLY A 299 -27.81 -3.99 17.87
CA GLY A 299 -28.32 -5.26 17.38
C GLY A 299 -29.24 -5.87 18.43
N LYS A 300 -30.56 -5.80 18.20
CA LYS A 300 -31.53 -6.57 18.99
C LYS A 300 -31.14 -8.05 18.96
N THR A 301 -30.65 -8.56 20.08
CA THR A 301 -30.39 -9.99 20.27
C THR A 301 -31.72 -10.73 20.25
N ASN A 302 -31.98 -11.49 19.19
CA ASN A 302 -33.05 -12.47 19.14
C ASN A 302 -32.62 -13.70 19.97
N ALA A 303 -32.92 -13.66 21.27
CA ALA A 303 -32.85 -14.82 22.14
C ALA A 303 -34.00 -15.78 21.80
N LYS A 304 -33.75 -16.78 20.95
CA LYS A 304 -34.53 -18.04 20.87
C LYS A 304 -33.82 -19.06 20.00
N ALA A 305 -32.90 -19.82 20.60
CA ALA A 305 -32.56 -21.18 20.17
C ALA A 305 -31.61 -21.85 21.18
N LYS A 306 -32.11 -22.21 22.38
CA LYS A 306 -31.51 -23.26 23.23
C LYS A 306 -32.58 -23.76 24.22
N ALA A 307 -33.45 -24.62 23.73
CA ALA A 307 -34.25 -25.50 24.59
C ALA A 307 -34.75 -26.68 23.74
N LYS A 308 -33.95 -27.75 23.68
CA LYS A 308 -34.40 -29.16 23.67
C LYS A 308 -33.19 -30.08 23.46
N ALA A 309 -32.56 -30.44 24.56
CA ALA A 309 -31.78 -31.68 24.70
C ALA A 309 -31.59 -31.96 26.20
N LYS A 310 -32.60 -32.61 26.81
CA LYS A 310 -32.51 -33.54 27.95
C LYS A 310 -33.86 -33.64 28.66
N ALA A 311 -34.57 -34.73 28.41
CA ALA A 311 -35.30 -35.50 29.40
C ALA A 311 -35.71 -36.83 28.76
N THR A 312 -34.96 -37.87 29.10
CA THR A 312 -35.27 -39.30 28.91
C THR A 312 -36.43 -39.69 29.86
N PRO A 313 -37.12 -40.82 29.64
CA PRO A 313 -36.56 -42.13 30.02
C PRO A 313 -36.33 -43.09 28.86
#